data_AF-A0A392NRZ0-F1
#
_entry.id   AF-A0A392NRZ0-F1
#
_cell.length_a   1.000
_cell.length_b   1.000
_cell.length_c   1.000
_cell.angle_alpha   90.00
_cell.angle_beta   90.00
_cell.angle_gamma   90.00
#
_symmetry.space_group_name_H-M   'P 1'
#
loop_
_entity.id
_entity.type
_entity.pdbx_description
1 polymer ?
#
loop_
_entity_poly.entity_id
_entity_poly.type
_entity_poly.pdbx_seq_one_letter_code
_entity_poly.pdbx_strand_id
1 'polypeptide(L)' 'MALRSKNKLHFINGSLPRPDDEDHDSLTWDRCNTMIMSWISNVVDAEISQSVLWMDTTSEIWQNLKERFYQGDVF' A
#
# COMPACT_ATOMS: atom_id res chain seq x y z
N MET A 1 -11.26 0.31 -9.16
CA MET A 1 -11.40 -0.98 -9.91
C MET A 1 -10.06 -1.60 -10.31
N ALA A 2 -9.04 -0.83 -10.74
CA ALA A 2 -7.77 -1.37 -11.25
C ALA A 2 -7.06 -2.42 -10.35
N LEU A 3 -6.92 -2.16 -9.04
CA LEU A 3 -6.24 -3.11 -8.13
C LEU A 3 -7.04 -4.40 -7.92
N ARG A 4 -8.37 -4.30 -7.80
CA ARG A 4 -9.25 -5.46 -7.64
C ARG A 4 -9.24 -6.35 -8.89
N SER A 5 -9.26 -5.75 -10.08
CA SER A 5 -9.18 -6.49 -11.35
C SER A 5 -7.85 -7.22 -11.56
N LYS A 6 -6.79 -6.85 -10.83
CA LYS A 6 -5.46 -7.48 -10.88
C LYS A 6 -5.14 -8.33 -9.64
N ASN A 7 -6.12 -8.59 -8.77
CA ASN A 7 -5.94 -9.29 -7.49
C ASN A 7 -4.90 -8.65 -6.55
N LYS A 8 -4.67 -7.34 -6.69
CA LYS A 8 -3.69 -6.58 -5.88
C LYS A 8 -4.28 -5.89 -4.67
N LEU A 9 -5.59 -6.03 -4.45
CA LEU A 9 -6.26 -5.42 -3.29
C LEU A 9 -5.71 -5.94 -1.96
N HIS A 10 -5.19 -7.16 -1.95
CA HIS A 10 -4.65 -7.82 -0.76
C HIS A 10 -3.36 -7.16 -0.21
N PHE A 11 -2.65 -6.38 -1.04
CA PHE A 11 -1.51 -5.56 -0.61
C PHE A 11 -1.96 -4.29 0.14
N ILE A 12 -3.14 -3.76 -0.18
CA ILE A 12 -3.68 -2.52 0.40
C ILE A 12 -4.30 -2.80 1.78
N ASN A 13 -5.07 -3.88 1.89
CA ASN A 13 -5.75 -4.23 3.13
C ASN A 13 -4.88 -5.07 4.09
N GLY A 14 -3.64 -5.39 3.71
CA GLY A 14 -2.72 -6.20 4.50
C GLY A 14 -3.10 -7.69 4.61
N SER A 15 -4.08 -8.17 3.84
CA SER A 15 -4.49 -9.58 3.91
C SER A 15 -3.50 -10.54 3.22
N LEU A 16 -2.52 -10.01 2.49
CA LEU A 16 -1.38 -10.76 1.95
C LEU A 16 -0.10 -10.29 2.65
N PRO A 17 0.30 -10.93 3.76
CA PRO A 17 1.53 -10.57 4.46
C PRO A 17 2.76 -10.85 3.57
N ARG A 18 3.86 -10.16 3.87
CA ARG A 18 5.14 -10.45 3.22
C ARG A 18 5.56 -11.89 3.58
N PRO A 19 5.87 -12.74 2.59
CA PRO A 19 6.38 -14.08 2.84
C PRO A 19 7.83 -14.02 3.38
N ASP A 20 8.34 -15.16 3.81
CA ASP A 20 9.72 -15.29 4.26
C ASP A 20 10.72 -14.97 3.12
N ASP A 21 11.92 -14.52 3.44
CA ASP A 21 12.96 -14.21 2.43
C ASP A 21 13.39 -15.45 1.63
N GLU A 22 13.28 -16.65 2.20
CA GLU A 22 13.57 -17.91 1.50
C GLU A 22 12.43 -18.37 0.58
N ASP A 23 11.26 -17.73 0.66
CA ASP A 23 10.12 -18.06 -0.20
C ASP A 23 10.33 -17.55 -1.63
N HIS A 24 10.03 -18.41 -2.61
CA HIS A 24 10.13 -18.09 -4.03
C HIS A 24 9.34 -16.82 -4.41
N ASP A 25 8.23 -16.54 -3.72
CA ASP A 25 7.34 -15.44 -4.02
C ASP A 25 7.75 -14.13 -3.33
N SER A 26 8.76 -14.13 -2.46
CA SER A 26 9.24 -12.93 -1.75
C SER A 26 9.63 -11.78 -2.68
N LEU A 27 10.46 -12.06 -3.69
CA LEU A 27 10.86 -11.06 -4.68
C LEU A 27 9.67 -10.55 -5.52
N THR A 28 8.70 -11.42 -5.81
CA THR A 28 7.50 -11.04 -6.57
C THR A 28 6.56 -10.18 -5.73
N TRP A 29 6.45 -10.50 -4.43
CA TRP A 29 5.72 -9.72 -3.45
C TRP A 29 6.33 -8.33 -3.32
N ASP A 30 7.65 -8.23 -3.11
CA ASP A 30 8.36 -6.95 -2.94
C ASP A 30 8.19 -6.05 -4.17
N ARG A 31 8.28 -6.61 -5.38
CA ARG A 31 8.02 -5.88 -6.63
C ARG A 31 6.59 -5.36 -6.72
N CYS A 32 5.61 -6.19 -6.36
CA CYS A 32 4.20 -5.77 -6.39
C CYS A 32 3.92 -4.70 -5.35
N ASN A 33 4.43 -4.88 -4.13
CA ASN A 33 4.32 -3.91 -3.05
C ASN A 33 4.94 -2.57 -3.45
N THR A 34 6.20 -2.56 -3.89
CA THR A 34 6.93 -1.34 -4.31
C THR A 34 6.22 -0.59 -5.44
N MET A 35 5.67 -1.32 -6.42
CA MET A 35 4.93 -0.69 -7.52
C MET A 35 3.65 0.00 -7.04
N ILE A 36 2.93 -0.60 -6.08
CA ILE A 36 1.71 0.00 -5.54
C ILE A 36 2.07 1.19 -4.64
N MET A 37 3.12 1.09 -3.81
CA MET A 37 3.65 2.22 -3.04
C MET A 37 4.00 3.39 -3.97
N SER A 38 4.77 3.13 -5.04
CA SER A 38 5.11 4.13 -6.04
C SER A 38 3.87 4.75 -6.69
N TRP A 39 2.87 3.93 -7.01
CA TRP A 39 1.61 4.43 -7.56
C TRP A 39 0.90 5.37 -6.58
N ILE A 40 0.81 5.01 -5.29
CA ILE A 40 0.20 5.86 -4.26
C ILE A 40 0.98 7.17 -4.12
N SER A 41 2.30 7.11 -3.95
CA SER A 41 3.16 8.29 -3.79
C SER A 41 3.11 9.26 -4.96
N ASN A 42 2.76 8.79 -6.17
CA ASN A 42 2.61 9.62 -7.37
C ASN A 42 1.22 10.23 -7.56
N VAL A 43 0.18 9.70 -6.92
CA VAL A 43 -1.20 10.21 -7.05
C VAL A 43 -1.64 11.10 -5.90
N VAL A 44 -0.89 11.10 -4.79
CA VAL A 44 -1.12 11.99 -3.65
C VAL A 44 -0.30 13.28 -3.78
N ASP A 45 -0.73 14.32 -3.08
CA ASP A 45 0.03 15.57 -3.01
C ASP A 45 1.42 15.36 -2.42
N ALA A 46 2.37 16.21 -2.82
CA ALA A 46 3.78 16.07 -2.44
C ALA A 46 3.99 16.01 -0.92
N GLU A 47 3.25 16.80 -0.14
CA GLU A 47 3.31 16.79 1.32
C GLU A 47 2.89 15.43 1.91
N ILE A 48 1.80 14.86 1.37
CA ILE A 48 1.32 13.53 1.76
C ILE A 48 2.35 12.46 1.36
N SER A 49 2.89 12.56 0.15
CA SER A 49 3.92 11.66 -0.37
C SER A 49 5.16 11.62 0.53
N GLN A 50 5.67 12.78 0.96
CA GLN A 50 6.79 12.88 1.89
C GLN A 50 6.52 12.19 3.23
N SER A 51 5.26 12.29 3.70
CA SER A 51 4.88 11.74 4.99
C SER A 51 4.78 10.20 5.02
N VAL A 52 4.70 9.55 3.85
CA VAL A 52 4.59 8.09 3.71
C VAL A 52 5.88 7.43 3.20
N LEU A 53 6.94 8.20 2.93
CA LEU A 53 8.23 7.70 2.43
C LEU A 53 8.94 6.72 3.38
N TRP A 54 8.63 6.80 4.68
CA TRP A 54 9.27 6.00 5.72
C TRP A 54 8.57 4.66 5.99
N MET A 55 7.54 4.33 5.21
CA MET A 55 6.75 3.11 5.38
C MET A 55 7.28 2.04 4.43
N ASP A 56 7.32 0.79 4.91
CA ASP A 56 7.92 -0.33 4.18
C ASP A 56 6.88 -1.08 3.34
N THR A 57 5.59 -0.94 3.67
CA THR A 57 4.51 -1.64 2.99
C THR A 57 3.39 -0.75 2.49
N THR A 58 2.77 -1.17 1.39
CA THR A 58 1.56 -0.56 0.85
C THR A 58 0.44 -0.49 1.89
N SER A 59 0.32 -1.53 2.74
CA SER A 59 -0.69 -1.57 3.81
C SER A 59 -0.46 -0.50 4.88
N GLU A 60 0.78 -0.24 5.26
CA GLU A 60 1.11 0.83 6.23
C GLU A 60 0.78 2.21 5.65
N ILE A 61 1.16 2.45 4.39
CA ILE A 61 0.80 3.68 3.67
C ILE A 61 -0.71 3.87 3.69
N TRP A 62 -1.45 2.83 3.30
CA TRP A 62 -2.90 2.90 3.24
C TRP A 62 -3.54 3.14 4.62
N GLN A 63 -3.06 2.46 5.66
CA GLN A 63 -3.54 2.63 7.02
C GLN A 63 -3.27 4.05 7.55
N ASN A 64 -2.08 4.59 7.30
CA ASN A 64 -1.74 5.95 7.71
C ASN A 64 -2.60 7.00 7.00
N LEU A 65 -2.81 6.84 5.69
CA LEU A 65 -3.71 7.72 4.93
C LEU A 65 -5.14 7.63 5.46
N LYS A 66 -5.61 6.42 5.78
CA LYS A 66 -6.92 6.22 6.39
C LYS A 66 -7.01 6.94 7.73
N GLU A 67 -6.08 6.74 8.64
CA GLU A 67 -6.11 7.38 9.97
C GLU A 67 -6.09 8.91 9.90
N ARG A 68 -5.35 9.49 8.94
CA ARG A 68 -5.21 10.94 8.81
C ARG A 68 -6.37 11.61 8.09
N PHE A 69 -6.93 10.98 7.06
CA PHE A 69 -7.86 11.61 6.13
C PHE A 69 -9.22 10.93 6.07
N TYR A 70 -9.38 9.72 6.60
CA TYR A 70 -10.68 9.09 6.71
C TYR A 70 -11.48 9.74 7.82
N GLN A 71 -12.20 10.79 7.46
CA GLN A 71 -13.38 11.21 8.18
C GLN A 71 -14.44 10.16 7.83
N GLY A 72 -14.65 9.17 8.71
CA GLY A 72 -15.80 8.27 8.55
C GLY A 72 -17.07 9.11 8.37
N ASP A 73 -18.04 8.63 7.62
CA ASP A 73 -19.34 9.31 7.50
C ASP A 73 -19.94 9.47 8.90
N VAL A 74 -19.70 10.62 9.53
CA VAL A 74 -20.33 11.06 10.78
C VAL A 74 -21.57 11.85 10.37
N PHE A 75 -22.48 11.22 9.63
CA PHE A 75 -23.85 11.70 9.37
C PHE A 75 -24.80 10.51 9.20
#